data_AF-A0A943W4Q4-F1
#
_entry.id   AF-A0A943W4Q4-F1
#
_cell.length_a   1.000
_cell.length_b   1.000
_cell.length_c   1.000
_cell.angle_alpha   90.00
_cell.angle_beta   90.00
_cell.angle_gamma   90.00
#
_symmetry.space_group_name_H-M   'P 1'
#
loop_
_entity.id
_entity.type
_entity.pdbx_description
1 polymer ?
#
loop_
_entity_poly.entity_id
_entity_poly.type
_entity_poly.pdbx_seq_one_letter_code
_entity_poly.pdbx_strand_id
1 'polypeptide(L)'
;MKLSILLAGSILTSAIADNVYAQTCGAQPSCSSLGYTYTGSTSDCVNTPMKCPFNTSYFNCVKKADALAKLQADIVTAAMPDYSRAQSRNKGQQYTASTNGFIIGYDRYLGTASWDSNVKVIINGQNVRITADQTEFTINTWSYPIKKGSTYQVTSGDGEIKYMWVPTY
;
A
#
# COMPACT_ATOMS: atom_id res chain seq x y z
N MET A 1 -63.62 64.33 -22.32
CA MET A 1 -62.26 63.85 -22.67
C MET A 1 -62.43 62.52 -23.40
N LYS A 2 -62.37 62.52 -24.74
CA LYS A 2 -61.24 62.21 -25.63
C LYS A 2 -60.79 60.72 -25.64
N LEU A 3 -61.11 60.10 -26.79
CA LEU A 3 -60.44 59.06 -27.57
C LEU A 3 -60.41 57.56 -27.14
N SER A 4 -60.96 56.76 -28.06
CA SER A 4 -60.86 55.32 -28.27
C SER A 4 -59.51 54.88 -28.88
N ILE A 5 -59.12 53.61 -28.69
CA ILE A 5 -58.76 52.57 -29.69
C ILE A 5 -57.83 51.49 -29.09
N LEU A 6 -58.14 50.24 -29.46
CA LEU A 6 -57.51 48.95 -29.16
C LEU A 6 -55.98 48.90 -29.40
N LEU A 7 -55.27 47.94 -28.80
CA LEU A 7 -54.32 47.05 -29.51
C LEU A 7 -53.84 45.86 -28.64
N ALA A 8 -53.49 44.78 -29.35
CA ALA A 8 -53.22 43.40 -28.93
C ALA A 8 -52.09 43.17 -27.90
N GLY A 9 -52.11 42.00 -27.25
CA GLY A 9 -51.03 41.52 -26.39
C GLY A 9 -51.07 40.02 -26.10
N SER A 10 -50.73 39.24 -27.13
CA SER A 10 -49.88 38.02 -27.11
C SER A 10 -49.93 37.04 -25.92
N ILE A 11 -50.19 35.79 -26.31
CA ILE A 11 -49.99 34.51 -25.63
C ILE A 11 -48.57 34.45 -25.03
N LEU A 12 -48.46 34.19 -23.74
CA LEU A 12 -47.24 33.65 -23.13
C LEU A 12 -47.63 32.39 -22.37
N THR A 13 -47.71 31.29 -23.12
CA THR A 13 -47.52 29.94 -22.61
C THR A 13 -46.21 29.93 -21.84
N SER A 14 -46.33 29.92 -20.52
CA SER A 14 -45.25 29.66 -19.58
C SER A 14 -44.74 28.25 -19.80
N ALA A 15 -43.90 28.06 -20.82
CA ALA A 15 -42.88 27.04 -20.81
C ALA A 15 -41.91 27.41 -19.69
N ILE A 16 -42.29 27.05 -18.46
CA ILE A 16 -41.33 26.75 -17.40
C ILE A 16 -40.54 25.53 -17.86
N ALA A 17 -39.61 25.79 -18.78
CA ALA A 17 -38.42 24.98 -18.89
C ALA A 17 -37.65 25.23 -17.60
N ASP A 18 -37.86 24.36 -16.61
CA ASP A 18 -36.96 24.18 -15.48
C ASP A 18 -35.60 23.70 -16.03
N ASN A 19 -34.85 24.63 -16.61
CA ASN A 19 -33.43 24.47 -16.90
C ASN A 19 -32.68 25.81 -16.97
N VAL A 20 -33.24 26.85 -16.36
CA VAL A 20 -32.55 28.15 -16.16
C VAL A 20 -31.68 28.10 -14.90
N TYR A 21 -30.88 27.04 -14.77
CA TYR A 21 -29.64 27.04 -13.99
C TYR A 21 -28.40 26.82 -14.88
N ALA A 22 -28.57 26.82 -16.21
CA ALA A 22 -27.48 26.57 -17.15
C ALA A 22 -27.11 27.78 -18.02
N GLN A 23 -27.51 29.01 -17.68
CA GLN A 23 -27.30 30.17 -18.58
C GLN A 23 -26.19 31.14 -18.16
N THR A 24 -25.45 30.88 -17.09
CA THR A 24 -24.21 31.63 -16.79
C THR A 24 -23.26 30.80 -15.93
N CYS A 25 -22.42 29.97 -16.55
CA CYS A 25 -21.10 29.53 -16.06
C CYS A 25 -20.39 28.82 -17.24
N GLY A 26 -19.07 28.89 -17.33
CA GLY A 26 -18.28 28.51 -18.51
C GLY A 26 -18.55 27.11 -19.11
N ALA A 27 -18.11 26.91 -20.35
CA ALA A 27 -18.31 25.67 -21.12
C ALA A 27 -18.30 24.40 -20.25
N GLN A 28 -19.34 23.56 -20.38
CA GLN A 28 -19.50 22.34 -19.61
C GLN A 28 -18.21 21.50 -19.70
N PRO A 29 -17.59 21.12 -18.56
CA PRO A 29 -16.35 20.36 -18.56
C PRO A 29 -16.56 19.00 -19.23
N SER A 30 -15.54 18.53 -19.96
CA SER A 30 -15.59 17.21 -20.58
C SER A 30 -15.51 16.09 -19.53
N CYS A 31 -16.16 14.95 -19.77
CA CYS A 31 -16.04 13.78 -18.89
C CYS A 31 -14.59 13.33 -18.70
N SER A 32 -13.75 13.44 -19.73
CA SER A 32 -12.32 13.15 -19.64
C SER A 32 -11.58 14.12 -18.71
N SER A 33 -11.87 15.42 -18.76
CA SER A 33 -11.26 16.41 -17.85
C SER A 33 -11.65 16.20 -16.38
N LEU A 34 -12.76 15.49 -16.14
CA LEU A 34 -13.21 15.09 -14.81
C LEU A 34 -12.74 13.68 -14.41
N GLY A 35 -11.92 13.02 -15.24
CA GLY A 35 -11.35 11.69 -14.95
C GLY A 35 -12.23 10.50 -15.35
N TYR A 36 -13.32 10.71 -16.08
CA TYR A 36 -14.14 9.64 -16.67
C TYR A 36 -13.61 9.30 -18.07
N THR A 37 -12.65 8.38 -18.14
CA THR A 37 -11.92 8.05 -19.37
C THR A 37 -12.37 6.75 -20.03
N TYR A 38 -13.11 5.90 -19.31
CA TYR A 38 -13.55 4.60 -19.84
C TYR A 38 -14.91 4.68 -20.52
N THR A 39 -15.08 3.88 -21.56
CA THR A 39 -16.35 3.64 -22.26
C THR A 39 -16.56 2.14 -22.46
N GLY A 40 -17.80 1.70 -22.73
CA GLY A 40 -18.11 0.29 -22.99
C GLY A 40 -18.41 -0.54 -21.74
N SER A 41 -17.86 -1.76 -21.66
CA SER A 41 -18.20 -2.72 -20.59
C SER A 41 -17.63 -2.31 -19.23
N THR A 42 -18.39 -2.63 -18.18
CA THR A 42 -18.03 -2.39 -16.77
C THR A 42 -17.68 -3.68 -16.03
N SER A 43 -17.64 -4.81 -16.72
CA SER A 43 -17.38 -6.15 -16.16
C SER A 43 -16.00 -6.30 -15.52
N ASP A 44 -15.06 -5.44 -15.89
CA ASP A 44 -13.68 -5.39 -15.41
C ASP A 44 -13.47 -4.40 -14.26
N CYS A 45 -14.52 -3.69 -13.85
CA CYS A 45 -14.50 -2.84 -12.67
C CYS A 45 -14.56 -3.69 -11.39
N VAL A 46 -13.77 -3.31 -10.39
CA VAL A 46 -13.82 -3.92 -9.05
C VAL A 46 -14.94 -3.31 -8.21
N ASN A 47 -15.25 -2.04 -8.45
CA ASN A 47 -16.30 -1.27 -7.78
C ASN A 47 -17.44 -0.91 -8.74
N THR A 48 -18.56 -0.46 -8.19
CA THR A 48 -19.65 0.13 -8.97
C THR A 48 -19.08 1.29 -9.81
N PRO A 49 -19.22 1.25 -11.14
CA PRO A 49 -18.70 2.30 -12.02
C PRO A 49 -19.38 3.65 -11.72
N MET A 50 -18.56 4.69 -11.56
CA MET A 50 -19.06 6.05 -11.44
C MET A 50 -19.28 6.62 -12.83
N LYS A 51 -20.53 6.92 -13.19
CA LYS A 51 -20.88 7.47 -14.50
C LYS A 51 -20.67 8.98 -14.51
N CYS A 52 -20.24 9.51 -15.66
CA CYS A 52 -20.13 10.95 -15.84
C CYS A 52 -21.54 11.60 -15.84
N PRO A 53 -21.76 12.70 -15.08
CA PRO A 53 -23.06 13.37 -15.01
C PRO A 53 -23.55 13.94 -16.34
N PHE A 54 -22.61 14.28 -17.23
CA PHE A 54 -22.88 14.96 -18.50
C PHE A 54 -22.94 14.01 -19.70
N ASN A 55 -22.40 12.79 -19.57
CA ASN A 55 -22.49 11.75 -20.58
C ASN A 55 -22.32 10.37 -19.94
N THR A 56 -23.43 9.63 -19.80
CA THR A 56 -23.48 8.33 -19.13
C THR A 56 -22.74 7.21 -19.85
N SER A 57 -22.28 7.44 -21.09
CA SER A 57 -21.43 6.50 -21.84
C SER A 57 -20.00 6.46 -21.30
N TYR A 58 -19.59 7.51 -20.57
CA TYR A 58 -18.28 7.60 -19.92
C TYR A 58 -18.40 7.26 -18.44
N PHE A 59 -17.43 6.52 -17.93
CA PHE A 59 -17.35 6.16 -16.52
C PHE A 59 -15.89 6.10 -16.03
N ASN A 60 -15.74 6.02 -14.71
CA ASN A 60 -14.50 5.71 -14.03
C ASN A 60 -14.74 4.57 -13.03
N CYS A 61 -13.75 3.69 -12.89
CA CYS A 61 -13.72 2.63 -11.88
C CYS A 61 -12.29 2.14 -11.69
N VAL A 62 -12.02 1.47 -10.58
CA VAL A 62 -10.78 0.71 -10.41
C VAL A 62 -10.88 -0.55 -11.26
N LYS A 63 -9.96 -0.71 -12.20
CA LYS A 63 -9.91 -1.90 -13.05
C LYS A 63 -9.27 -3.07 -12.31
N LYS A 64 -9.77 -4.28 -12.56
CA LYS A 64 -9.21 -5.53 -12.00
C LYS A 64 -7.71 -5.67 -12.29
N ALA A 65 -7.28 -5.30 -13.51
CA ALA A 65 -5.88 -5.34 -13.91
C ALA A 65 -5.02 -4.39 -13.06
N ASP A 66 -5.47 -3.16 -12.85
CA ASP A 66 -4.74 -2.16 -12.04
C ASP A 66 -4.67 -2.59 -10.57
N ALA A 67 -5.77 -3.14 -10.02
CA ALA A 67 -5.78 -3.69 -8.67
C ALA A 67 -4.81 -4.86 -8.52
N LEU A 68 -4.76 -5.76 -9.51
CA LEU A 68 -3.82 -6.88 -9.52
C LEU A 68 -2.38 -6.41 -9.65
N ALA A 69 -2.10 -5.45 -10.53
CA ALA A 69 -0.77 -4.85 -10.70
C ALA A 69 -0.30 -4.17 -9.41
N LYS A 70 -1.19 -3.44 -8.73
CA LYS A 70 -0.89 -2.85 -7.42
C LYS A 70 -0.60 -3.93 -6.36
N LEU A 71 -1.43 -4.97 -6.28
CA LEU A 71 -1.21 -6.06 -5.34
C LEU A 71 0.14 -6.76 -5.60
N GLN A 72 0.48 -6.99 -6.87
CA GLN A 72 1.76 -7.57 -7.26
C GLN A 72 2.93 -6.68 -6.82
N ALA A 73 2.83 -5.36 -7.04
CA ALA A 73 3.84 -4.40 -6.58
C ALA A 73 3.99 -4.43 -5.06
N ASP A 74 2.87 -4.43 -4.32
CA ASP A 74 2.87 -4.46 -2.86
C ASP A 74 3.51 -5.76 -2.32
N ILE A 75 3.23 -6.92 -2.95
CA ILE A 75 3.88 -8.21 -2.61
C ILE A 75 5.38 -8.16 -2.88
N VAL A 76 5.79 -7.64 -4.04
CA VAL A 76 7.21 -7.52 -4.40
C VAL A 76 7.95 -6.65 -3.38
N THR A 77 7.41 -5.49 -3.00
CA THR A 77 8.02 -4.65 -1.97
C THR A 77 8.09 -5.33 -0.60
N ALA A 78 7.09 -6.13 -0.24
CA ALA A 78 7.10 -6.88 1.02
C ALA A 78 8.10 -8.05 1.01
N ALA A 79 8.33 -8.69 -0.14
CA ALA A 79 9.23 -9.83 -0.29
C ALA A 79 10.67 -9.44 -0.63
N MET A 80 10.89 -8.27 -1.22
CA MET A 80 12.18 -7.76 -1.68
C MET A 80 12.50 -6.44 -0.98
N PRO A 81 13.06 -6.48 0.24
CA PRO A 81 13.35 -5.28 1.01
C PRO A 81 14.49 -4.47 0.39
N ASP A 82 14.45 -3.14 0.59
CA ASP A 82 15.55 -2.24 0.22
C ASP A 82 16.65 -2.25 1.28
N TYR A 83 17.73 -2.99 1.00
CA TYR A 83 18.86 -3.15 1.91
C TYR A 83 19.67 -1.86 2.12
N SER A 84 19.52 -0.82 1.29
CA SER A 84 20.16 0.47 1.54
C SER A 84 19.64 1.15 2.81
N ARG A 85 18.43 0.77 3.25
CA ARG A 85 17.79 1.23 4.49
C ARG A 85 18.14 0.38 5.72
N ALA A 86 19.07 -0.57 5.59
CA ALA A 86 19.46 -1.46 6.67
C ALA A 86 20.00 -0.68 7.87
N GLN A 87 19.58 -1.10 9.06
CA GLN A 87 19.94 -0.47 10.32
C GLN A 87 20.60 -1.51 11.22
N SER A 88 21.83 -1.26 11.66
CA SER A 88 22.53 -2.12 12.61
C SER A 88 21.73 -2.29 13.91
N ARG A 89 21.86 -3.47 14.50
CA ARG A 89 21.23 -3.82 15.77
C ARG A 89 22.23 -4.45 16.72
N ASN A 90 22.02 -4.23 18.01
CA ASN A 90 22.91 -4.72 19.05
C ASN A 90 22.53 -6.15 19.46
N LYS A 91 23.54 -6.98 19.70
CA LYS A 91 23.39 -8.29 20.37
C LYS A 91 22.67 -8.10 21.70
N GLY A 92 21.67 -8.93 21.98
CA GLY A 92 20.99 -8.93 23.26
C GLY A 92 20.05 -7.75 23.51
N GLN A 93 19.89 -6.81 22.58
CA GLN A 93 18.90 -5.75 22.71
C GLN A 93 17.59 -6.17 22.03
N GLN A 94 16.47 -6.03 22.73
CA GLN A 94 15.15 -6.24 22.16
C GLN A 94 14.66 -4.96 21.47
N TYR A 95 14.07 -5.13 20.29
CA TYR A 95 13.48 -4.07 19.49
C TYR A 95 12.03 -4.40 19.17
N THR A 96 11.22 -3.37 18.88
CA THR A 96 9.86 -3.52 18.35
C THR A 96 9.83 -3.00 16.92
N ALA A 97 9.31 -3.80 15.99
CA ALA A 97 9.22 -3.43 14.59
C ALA A 97 8.15 -2.35 14.37
N SER A 98 8.54 -1.15 13.97
CA SER A 98 7.61 -0.05 13.64
C SER A 98 6.91 -0.25 12.29
N THR A 99 7.54 -1.00 11.37
CA THR A 99 7.01 -1.39 10.06
C THR A 99 7.25 -2.88 9.81
N ASN A 100 6.69 -3.43 8.73
CA ASN A 100 7.08 -4.76 8.28
C ASN A 100 8.53 -4.69 7.79
N GLY A 101 9.23 -5.81 7.84
CA GLY A 101 10.61 -5.85 7.38
C GLY A 101 11.26 -7.19 7.64
N PHE A 102 12.58 -7.20 7.64
CA PHE A 102 13.40 -8.37 7.87
C PHE A 102 14.46 -8.07 8.89
N ILE A 103 14.82 -9.07 9.67
CA ILE A 103 16.15 -9.13 10.25
C ILE A 103 17.03 -10.00 9.37
N ILE A 104 18.23 -9.52 9.08
CA ILE A 104 19.25 -10.29 8.38
C ILE A 104 20.53 -10.25 9.18
N GLY A 105 21.29 -11.32 9.13
CA GLY A 105 22.54 -11.37 9.86
C GLY A 105 23.37 -12.60 9.54
N TYR A 106 24.49 -12.66 10.24
CA TYR A 106 25.28 -13.86 10.31
C TYR A 106 25.58 -14.21 11.75
N ASP A 107 25.86 -15.48 11.96
CA ASP A 107 26.47 -16.00 13.17
C ASP A 107 27.66 -16.89 12.83
N ARG A 108 28.65 -16.87 13.72
CA ARG A 108 29.86 -17.66 13.58
C ARG A 108 30.24 -18.28 14.91
N TYR A 109 30.60 -19.55 14.88
CA TYR A 109 31.21 -20.24 16.00
C TYR A 109 32.56 -20.83 15.57
N LEU A 110 33.65 -20.33 16.16
CA LEU A 110 35.03 -20.80 15.91
C LEU A 110 35.62 -21.60 17.08
N GLY A 111 34.80 -21.91 18.08
CA GLY A 111 35.25 -22.72 19.20
C GLY A 111 35.33 -24.20 18.84
N THR A 112 36.03 -24.94 19.69
CA THR A 112 36.21 -26.40 19.60
C THR A 112 35.28 -27.17 20.54
N ALA A 113 34.36 -26.47 21.20
CA ALA A 113 33.32 -27.07 22.03
C ALA A 113 32.01 -27.02 21.26
N SER A 114 31.64 -28.11 20.58
CA SER A 114 30.28 -28.22 20.05
C SER A 114 29.27 -27.82 21.16
N TRP A 115 28.20 -27.12 20.79
CA TRP A 115 27.05 -26.74 21.67
C TRP A 115 27.14 -25.41 22.48
N ASP A 116 28.25 -24.68 22.52
CA ASP A 116 28.36 -23.45 23.36
C ASP A 116 28.00 -22.12 22.66
N SER A 117 27.72 -22.15 21.35
CA SER A 117 27.40 -20.93 20.59
C SER A 117 26.11 -20.24 21.07
N ASN A 118 25.12 -21.02 21.53
CA ASN A 118 23.84 -20.60 22.09
C ASN A 118 23.17 -19.44 21.32
N VAL A 119 23.21 -19.49 19.99
CA VAL A 119 22.70 -18.43 19.12
C VAL A 119 21.18 -18.56 18.97
N LYS A 120 20.45 -17.53 19.38
CA LYS A 120 18.98 -17.50 19.28
C LYS A 120 18.54 -16.30 18.47
N VAL A 121 17.58 -16.53 17.59
CA VAL A 121 16.82 -15.47 16.93
C VAL A 121 15.44 -15.51 17.55
N ILE A 122 15.15 -14.52 18.38
CA ILE A 122 13.93 -14.47 19.19
C ILE A 122 12.96 -13.50 18.54
N ILE A 123 11.77 -13.98 18.18
CA ILE A 123 10.69 -13.17 17.62
C ILE A 123 9.45 -13.42 18.47
N ASN A 124 8.89 -12.36 19.06
CA ASN A 124 7.77 -12.45 20.01
C ASN A 124 8.02 -13.48 21.14
N GLY A 125 9.26 -13.54 21.64
CA GLY A 125 9.66 -14.48 22.68
C GLY A 125 10.00 -15.89 22.21
N GLN A 126 9.73 -16.25 20.95
CA GLN A 126 10.02 -17.58 20.40
C GLN A 126 11.38 -17.61 19.71
N ASN A 127 12.22 -18.61 20.03
CA ASN A 127 13.42 -18.89 19.24
C ASN A 127 13.04 -19.53 17.89
N VAL A 128 13.18 -18.80 16.80
CA VAL A 128 12.81 -19.27 15.45
C VAL A 128 13.89 -20.10 14.78
N ARG A 129 15.08 -20.20 15.38
CA ARG A 129 16.10 -21.17 14.96
C ARG A 129 15.79 -22.60 15.38
N ILE A 130 14.78 -22.81 16.25
CA ILE A 130 14.39 -24.10 16.86
C ILE A 130 15.45 -24.63 17.84
N THR A 131 16.71 -24.72 17.42
CA THR A 131 17.88 -24.97 18.27
C THR A 131 18.78 -23.73 18.37
N ALA A 132 19.50 -23.61 19.48
CA ALA A 132 20.51 -22.58 19.67
C ALA A 132 21.94 -23.05 19.28
N ASP A 133 22.06 -24.31 18.87
CA ASP A 133 23.35 -24.97 18.73
C ASP A 133 23.96 -24.74 17.35
N GLN A 134 25.28 -24.86 17.30
CA GLN A 134 26.08 -24.84 16.08
C GLN A 134 27.18 -25.89 16.20
N THR A 135 27.55 -26.42 15.04
CA THR A 135 28.78 -27.20 14.87
C THR A 135 30.02 -26.31 15.00
N GLU A 136 31.16 -26.92 15.23
CA GLU A 136 32.46 -26.25 15.28
C GLU A 136 32.82 -25.60 13.93
N PHE A 137 33.58 -24.50 13.97
CA PHE A 137 34.05 -23.74 12.79
C PHE A 137 32.95 -23.38 11.77
N THR A 138 31.75 -23.07 12.25
CA THR A 138 30.58 -22.85 11.41
C THR A 138 30.29 -21.36 11.23
N ILE A 139 29.88 -20.99 10.03
CA ILE A 139 29.37 -19.66 9.68
C ILE A 139 28.02 -19.85 9.01
N ASN A 140 27.00 -19.21 9.56
CA ASN A 140 25.65 -19.21 8.99
C ASN A 140 25.23 -17.79 8.64
N THR A 141 24.48 -17.66 7.56
CA THR A 141 23.72 -16.45 7.24
C THR A 141 22.24 -16.76 7.30
N TRP A 142 21.45 -15.77 7.65
CA TRP A 142 20.01 -15.95 7.81
C TRP A 142 19.25 -14.66 7.55
N SER A 143 17.97 -14.83 7.26
CA SER A 143 17.00 -13.76 7.10
C SER A 143 15.65 -14.22 7.62
N TYR A 144 15.00 -13.40 8.44
CA TYR A 144 13.67 -13.69 8.97
C TYR A 144 12.75 -12.49 8.76
N PRO A 145 11.55 -12.69 8.19
CA PRO A 145 10.55 -11.63 8.09
C PRO A 145 9.98 -11.32 9.47
N ILE A 146 9.81 -10.04 9.76
CA ILE A 146 9.21 -9.53 11.00
C ILE A 146 8.00 -8.69 10.63
N LYS A 147 6.86 -9.03 11.23
CA LYS A 147 5.63 -8.26 11.12
C LYS A 147 5.68 -7.04 12.01
N LYS A 148 5.17 -5.90 11.52
CA LYS A 148 4.94 -4.68 12.31
C LYS A 148 4.29 -5.01 13.66
N GLY A 149 4.82 -4.41 14.72
CA GLY A 149 4.39 -4.60 16.10
C GLY A 149 5.03 -5.79 16.81
N SER A 150 5.70 -6.70 16.09
CA SER A 150 6.43 -7.81 16.71
C SER A 150 7.68 -7.31 17.42
N THR A 151 8.05 -7.98 18.50
CA THR A 151 9.36 -7.81 19.12
C THR A 151 10.36 -8.77 18.49
N TYR A 152 11.62 -8.34 18.41
CA TYR A 152 12.72 -9.20 17.97
C TYR A 152 14.01 -8.89 18.73
N GLN A 153 14.83 -9.91 18.89
CA GLN A 153 16.13 -9.86 19.55
C GLN A 153 17.00 -11.00 19.03
N VAL A 154 18.30 -10.77 18.91
CA VAL A 154 19.26 -11.85 18.61
C VAL A 154 20.28 -11.93 19.72
N THR A 155 20.46 -13.12 20.26
CA THR A 155 21.38 -13.41 21.36
C THR A 155 22.37 -14.49 20.94
N SER A 156 23.52 -14.53 21.59
CA SER A 156 24.46 -15.64 21.50
C SER A 156 25.22 -15.79 22.81
N GLY A 157 25.70 -17.00 23.09
CA GLY A 157 26.73 -17.26 24.09
C GLY A 157 28.09 -16.85 23.51
N ASP A 158 28.96 -17.84 23.32
CA ASP A 158 30.32 -17.67 22.79
C ASP A 158 30.35 -17.49 21.26
N GLY A 159 29.21 -17.66 20.60
CA GLY A 159 29.07 -17.36 19.17
C GLY A 159 29.15 -15.86 18.87
N GLU A 160 29.84 -15.51 17.78
CA GLU A 160 29.84 -14.17 17.22
C GLU A 160 28.54 -13.96 16.44
N ILE A 161 27.90 -12.80 16.61
CA ILE A 161 26.71 -12.42 15.84
C ILE A 161 26.80 -10.97 15.37
N LYS A 162 26.29 -10.71 14.17
CA LYS A 162 25.99 -9.36 13.69
C LYS A 162 24.73 -9.41 12.85
N TYR A 163 23.84 -8.44 13.09
CA TYR A 163 22.58 -8.39 12.37
C TYR A 163 22.06 -6.97 12.19
N MET A 164 21.14 -6.85 11.26
CA MET A 164 20.54 -5.60 10.82
C MET A 164 19.03 -5.77 10.70
N TRP A 165 18.32 -4.67 10.89
CA TRP A 165 16.91 -4.51 10.57
C TRP A 165 16.78 -3.86 9.19
N VAL A 166 15.91 -4.41 8.34
CA VAL A 166 15.64 -3.89 7.00
C VAL A 166 14.14 -3.66 6.85
N PRO A 167 13.65 -2.40 6.91
CA PRO A 167 12.23 -2.09 6.77
C PRO A 167 11.78 -2.23 5.31
N THR A 168 10.55 -2.72 5.07
CA THR A 168 9.97 -2.78 3.71
C THR A 168 9.17 -1.54 3.35
N TYR A 169 8.81 -0.69 4.32
CA TYR A 169 8.11 0.57 4.14
C TYR A 169 8.59 1.57 5.19
#